data_AF-A0A559LG85-F1
#
_entry.id   AF-A0A559LG85-F1
#
_cell.length_a   1.000
_cell.length_b   1.000
_cell.length_c   1.000
_cell.angle_alpha   90.00
_cell.angle_beta   90.00
_cell.angle_gamma   90.00
#
_symmetry.space_group_name_H-M   'P 1'
#
loop_
_entity.id
_entity.type
_entity.pdbx_description
1 polymer ?
#
loop_
_entity_poly.entity_id
_entity_poly.type
_entity_poly.pdbx_seq_one_letter_code
_entity_poly.pdbx_strand_id
1 'polypeptide(L)'
;MPERHQNGVYTDETGRQTVFDAILDAELDRSTKGLVDEAFSLVIGGTETTVTTITYGVWCILKNPNVEKKMLEELRTVETNSDGLMEYQNLMNLPYQTAVIHETLHISSPAPGILTRLVPSGGTRYGNHFLPADTSVSTAQRLIHYDPTLFPEPETFMPE
;
A
#
# COMPACT_ATOMS: atom_id res chain seq x y z
N MET A 1 7.44 -4.56 28.95
CA MET A 1 6.30 -5.48 28.74
C MET A 1 5.16 -5.06 29.66
N PRO A 2 4.02 -4.58 29.12
CA PRO A 2 2.83 -4.28 29.91
C PRO A 2 2.36 -5.49 30.73
N GLU A 3 1.78 -5.24 31.91
CA GLU A 3 1.38 -6.28 32.87
C GLU A 3 0.41 -7.31 32.28
N ARG A 4 -0.50 -6.87 31.39
CA ARG A 4 -1.46 -7.76 30.71
C ARG A 4 -0.78 -8.82 29.83
N HIS A 5 0.29 -8.46 29.12
CA HIS A 5 1.01 -9.37 28.23
C HIS A 5 1.85 -10.38 29.00
N GLN A 6 2.32 -10.02 30.20
CA GLN A 6 2.97 -10.97 31.11
C GLN A 6 2.01 -12.07 31.60
N ASN A 7 0.71 -11.74 31.65
CA ASN A 7 -0.36 -12.67 32.00
C ASN A 7 -0.95 -13.42 30.78
N GLY A 8 -0.31 -13.33 29.61
CA GLY A 8 -0.77 -14.00 28.38
C GLY A 8 -2.01 -13.38 27.74
N VAL A 9 -2.38 -12.14 28.12
CA VAL A 9 -3.52 -11.42 27.54
C VAL A 9 -3.03 -10.49 26.42
N TYR A 10 -3.44 -10.79 25.19
CA TYR A 10 -3.04 -10.09 23.95
C TYR A 10 -4.22 -9.33 23.30
N THR A 11 -5.13 -8.81 24.12
CA THR A 11 -6.26 -7.99 23.65
C THR A 11 -6.40 -6.75 24.52
N ASP A 12 -7.04 -5.72 23.99
CA ASP A 12 -7.51 -4.58 24.76
C ASP A 12 -8.74 -4.92 25.63
N GLU A 13 -9.24 -3.93 26.35
CA GLU A 13 -10.41 -4.05 27.25
C GLU A 13 -11.73 -4.40 26.51
N THR A 14 -11.77 -4.21 25.19
CA THR A 14 -12.90 -4.59 24.33
C THR A 14 -12.73 -5.98 23.71
N GLY A 15 -11.63 -6.67 24.01
CA GLY A 15 -11.28 -7.95 23.41
C GLY A 15 -10.66 -7.83 22.01
N ARG A 16 -10.30 -6.62 21.56
CA ARG A 16 -9.70 -6.40 20.25
C ARG A 16 -8.19 -6.59 20.31
N GLN A 17 -7.65 -7.32 19.34
CA GLN A 17 -6.21 -7.47 19.15
C GLN A 17 -5.68 -6.28 18.34
N THR A 18 -4.57 -5.71 18.77
CA THR A 18 -3.79 -4.73 17.99
C THR A 18 -2.62 -5.40 17.29
N VAL A 19 -2.03 -4.70 16.33
CA VAL A 19 -0.79 -5.16 15.67
C VAL A 19 0.35 -5.37 16.68
N PHE A 20 0.42 -4.57 17.75
CA PHE A 20 1.41 -4.75 18.80
C PHE A 20 1.14 -6.00 19.63
N ASP A 21 -0.13 -6.32 19.87
CA ASP A 21 -0.47 -7.57 20.55
C ASP A 21 -0.03 -8.78 19.71
N ALA A 22 -0.16 -8.71 18.37
CA ALA A 22 0.32 -9.75 17.46
C ALA A 22 1.86 -9.84 17.39
N ILE A 23 2.57 -8.71 17.36
CA ILE A 23 4.05 -8.67 17.39
C ILE A 23 4.58 -9.25 18.71
N LEU A 24 3.91 -8.95 19.81
CA LEU A 24 4.26 -9.46 21.14
C LEU A 24 3.99 -10.95 21.30
N ASP A 25 2.97 -11.47 20.62
CA ASP A 25 2.70 -12.92 20.55
C ASP A 25 3.71 -13.64 19.65
N ALA A 26 4.15 -13.01 18.55
CA ALA A 26 5.19 -13.53 17.68
C ALA A 26 6.55 -13.65 18.40
N GLU A 27 7.40 -14.62 18.00
CA GLU A 27 8.78 -14.76 18.49
C GLU A 27 9.74 -13.73 17.84
N LEU A 28 9.29 -12.48 17.66
CA LEU A 28 10.07 -11.37 17.12
C LEU A 28 10.88 -10.65 18.22
N ASP A 29 11.67 -9.63 17.85
CA ASP A 29 12.34 -8.77 18.84
C ASP A 29 11.31 -8.02 19.69
N ARG A 30 11.11 -8.55 20.89
CA ARG A 30 10.20 -8.07 21.92
C ARG A 30 10.79 -6.92 22.76
N SER A 31 12.00 -6.45 22.44
CA SER A 31 12.59 -5.32 23.12
C SER A 31 11.76 -4.05 22.89
N THR A 32 11.80 -3.11 23.84
CA THR A 32 11.16 -1.79 23.64
C THR A 32 11.65 -1.13 22.36
N LYS A 33 12.93 -1.32 22.02
CA LYS A 33 13.51 -0.81 20.78
C LYS A 33 12.88 -1.46 19.55
N GLY A 34 12.79 -2.79 19.50
CA GLY A 34 12.15 -3.51 18.40
C GLY A 34 10.69 -3.07 18.20
N LEU A 35 9.93 -2.95 19.29
CA LEU A 35 8.55 -2.47 19.23
C LEU A 35 8.42 -1.03 18.71
N VAL A 36 9.36 -0.15 19.09
CA VAL A 36 9.40 1.23 18.58
C VAL A 36 9.78 1.28 17.10
N ASP A 37 10.75 0.46 16.69
CA ASP A 37 11.18 0.38 15.28
C ASP A 37 10.04 -0.15 14.38
N GLU A 38 9.28 -1.15 14.84
CA GLU A 38 8.08 -1.66 14.15
C GLU A 38 6.94 -0.62 14.15
N ALA A 39 6.70 0.07 15.27
CA ALA A 39 5.71 1.15 15.34
C ALA A 39 6.01 2.24 14.30
N PHE A 40 7.26 2.66 14.22
CA PHE A 40 7.71 3.67 13.28
C PHE A 40 7.53 3.22 11.83
N SER A 41 7.88 1.96 11.54
CA SER A 41 7.71 1.37 10.21
C SER A 41 6.24 1.31 9.78
N LEU A 42 5.34 0.91 10.67
CA LEU A 42 3.90 0.85 10.41
C LEU A 42 3.29 2.24 10.20
N VAL A 43 3.66 3.22 11.03
CA VAL A 43 3.15 4.59 10.89
C VAL A 43 3.60 5.16 9.56
N ILE A 44 4.91 5.15 9.25
CA ILE A 44 5.42 5.72 8.00
C ILE A 44 4.85 5.00 6.77
N GLY A 45 4.85 3.65 6.81
CA GLY A 45 4.36 2.85 5.70
C GLY A 45 2.87 3.00 5.44
N GLY A 46 2.08 3.32 6.47
CA GLY A 46 0.62 3.46 6.38
C GLY A 46 0.10 4.89 6.21
N THR A 47 0.87 5.92 6.55
CA THR A 47 0.38 7.32 6.49
C THR A 47 0.71 8.00 5.18
N GLU A 48 1.98 8.33 4.92
CA GLU A 48 2.39 9.22 3.83
C GLU A 48 2.05 8.63 2.45
N THR A 49 2.24 7.32 2.28
CA THR A 49 1.89 6.57 1.05
C THR A 49 0.40 6.63 0.76
N THR A 50 -0.43 6.34 1.77
CA THR A 50 -1.89 6.31 1.67
C THR A 50 -2.45 7.71 1.44
N VAL A 51 -1.99 8.71 2.20
CA VAL A 51 -2.42 10.12 2.06
C VAL A 51 -2.09 10.65 0.67
N THR A 52 -0.89 10.38 0.17
CA THR A 52 -0.48 10.78 -1.18
C THR A 52 -1.38 10.14 -2.24
N THR A 53 -1.64 8.83 -2.12
CA THR A 53 -2.51 8.09 -3.05
C THR A 53 -3.93 8.68 -3.05
N ILE A 54 -4.54 8.86 -1.87
CA ILE A 54 -5.91 9.37 -1.76
C ILE A 54 -6.00 10.80 -2.30
N THR A 55 -5.03 11.64 -1.99
CA THR A 55 -5.01 13.04 -2.44
C THR A 55 -4.94 13.12 -3.96
N TYR A 56 -4.04 12.35 -4.58
CA TYR A 56 -3.94 12.29 -6.04
C TYR A 56 -5.18 11.66 -6.67
N GLY A 57 -5.72 10.59 -6.09
CA GLY A 57 -6.92 9.92 -6.59
C GLY A 57 -8.12 10.85 -6.63
N VAL A 58 -8.38 11.57 -5.53
CA VAL A 58 -9.44 12.58 -5.47
C VAL A 58 -9.20 13.68 -6.50
N TRP A 59 -7.96 14.19 -6.61
CA TRP A 59 -7.63 15.20 -7.62
C TRP A 59 -7.87 14.71 -9.05
N CYS A 60 -7.43 13.49 -9.40
CA CYS A 60 -7.63 12.88 -10.71
C CYS A 60 -9.11 12.67 -11.03
N ILE A 61 -9.89 12.17 -10.07
CA ILE A 61 -11.34 11.98 -10.22
C ILE A 61 -12.02 13.32 -10.52
N LEU A 62 -11.77 14.34 -9.69
CA LEU A 62 -12.40 15.66 -9.84
C LEU A 62 -11.95 16.41 -11.10
N LYS A 63 -10.74 16.15 -11.59
CA LYS A 63 -10.25 16.72 -12.85
C LYS A 63 -10.88 16.07 -14.08
N ASN A 64 -11.44 14.86 -13.95
CA ASN A 64 -11.99 14.07 -15.05
C ASN A 64 -13.48 13.76 -14.82
N PRO A 65 -14.42 14.64 -15.24
CA PRO A 65 -15.85 14.48 -14.95
C PRO A 65 -16.46 13.15 -15.45
N ASN A 66 -15.93 12.60 -16.54
CA ASN A 66 -16.37 11.29 -17.04
C ASN A 66 -15.96 10.14 -16.10
N VAL A 67 -14.77 10.22 -15.50
CA VAL A 67 -14.29 9.25 -14.52
C VAL A 67 -15.16 9.31 -13.27
N GLU A 68 -15.37 10.51 -12.73
CA GLU A 68 -16.24 10.73 -11.58
C GLU A 68 -17.64 10.15 -11.82
N LYS A 69 -18.24 10.48 -12.97
CA LYS A 69 -19.56 9.98 -13.33
C LYS A 69 -19.62 8.45 -13.36
N LYS A 70 -18.71 7.79 -14.08
CA LYS A 70 -18.66 6.32 -14.18
C LYS A 70 -18.47 5.66 -12.80
N MET A 71 -17.57 6.21 -11.98
CA MET A 71 -17.31 5.70 -10.64
C MET A 71 -18.53 5.85 -9.72
N LEU A 72 -19.23 6.99 -9.77
CA LEU A 72 -20.46 7.18 -9.01
C LEU A 72 -21.61 6.29 -9.52
N GLU A 73 -21.70 6.04 -10.82
CA GLU A 73 -22.67 5.11 -11.40
C GLU A 73 -22.43 3.68 -10.90
N GLU A 74 -21.18 3.23 -10.85
CA GLU A 74 -20.81 1.93 -10.29
C GLU A 74 -21.08 1.86 -8.78
N LEU A 75 -20.68 2.87 -8.01
CA LEU A 75 -20.91 2.90 -6.56
C LEU A 75 -22.40 2.84 -6.18
N ARG A 76 -23.29 3.38 -7.02
CA ARG A 76 -24.74 3.33 -6.81
C ARG A 76 -25.33 1.93 -6.96
N THR A 77 -24.60 0.97 -7.52
CA THR A 77 -25.05 -0.42 -7.60
C THR A 77 -24.82 -1.21 -6.32
N VAL A 78 -24.09 -0.65 -5.35
CA VAL A 78 -23.77 -1.30 -4.08
C VAL A 78 -24.84 -0.99 -3.03
N GLU A 79 -25.38 -2.04 -2.41
CA GLU A 79 -26.33 -1.92 -1.31
C GLU A 79 -25.64 -1.38 -0.04
N THR A 80 -26.37 -0.56 0.71
CA THR A 80 -25.96 -0.08 2.03
C THR A 80 -26.59 -0.91 3.13
N ASN A 81 -25.85 -1.15 4.21
CA ASN A 81 -26.36 -1.78 5.42
C ASN A 81 -27.35 -0.86 6.17
N SER A 82 -27.86 -1.31 7.32
CA SER A 82 -28.85 -0.57 8.13
C SER A 82 -28.36 0.81 8.61
N ASP A 83 -27.04 1.00 8.68
CA ASP A 83 -26.41 2.25 9.10
C ASP A 83 -26.12 3.19 7.91
N GLY A 84 -26.53 2.79 6.69
CA GLY A 84 -26.28 3.54 5.47
C GLY A 84 -24.86 3.41 4.93
N LEU A 85 -24.09 2.43 5.40
CA LEU A 85 -22.70 2.19 4.98
C LEU A 85 -22.61 1.08 3.94
N MET A 86 -21.71 1.25 2.97
CA MET A 86 -21.36 0.18 2.03
C MET A 86 -20.39 -0.79 2.70
N GLU A 87 -20.65 -2.09 2.59
CA GLU A 87 -19.75 -3.11 3.10
C GLU A 87 -18.45 -3.17 2.29
N TYR A 88 -17.31 -3.25 2.97
CA TYR A 88 -15.99 -3.27 2.35
C TYR A 88 -15.84 -4.37 1.28
N GLN A 89 -16.39 -5.55 1.55
CA GLN A 89 -16.33 -6.68 0.62
C GLN A 89 -17.06 -6.40 -0.69
N ASN A 90 -18.13 -5.60 -0.67
CA ASN A 90 -18.85 -5.22 -1.88
C ASN A 90 -18.04 -4.23 -2.71
N LEU A 91 -17.35 -3.30 -2.05
CA LEU A 91 -16.48 -2.31 -2.70
C LEU A 91 -15.28 -2.96 -3.39
N MET A 92 -14.64 -3.96 -2.78
CA MET A 92 -13.48 -4.65 -3.37
C MET A 92 -13.79 -5.33 -4.72
N ASN A 93 -15.04 -5.64 -4.99
CA ASN A 93 -15.44 -6.34 -6.22
C ASN A 93 -15.83 -5.38 -7.35
N LEU A 94 -15.76 -4.06 -7.13
CA LEU A 94 -16.09 -3.06 -8.13
C LEU A 94 -14.93 -2.88 -9.13
N PRO A 95 -15.10 -3.29 -10.40
CA PRO A 95 -14.01 -3.27 -11.38
C PRO A 95 -13.54 -1.85 -11.70
N TYR A 96 -14.43 -0.88 -11.88
CA TYR A 96 -14.05 0.47 -12.28
C TYR A 96 -13.42 1.24 -11.12
N GLN A 97 -13.93 1.11 -9.89
CA GLN A 97 -13.28 1.63 -8.69
C GLN A 97 -11.86 1.07 -8.54
N THR A 98 -11.71 -0.25 -8.69
CA THR A 98 -10.39 -0.92 -8.65
C THR A 98 -9.46 -0.35 -9.72
N ALA A 99 -9.96 -0.15 -10.94
CA ALA A 99 -9.16 0.43 -12.02
C ALA A 99 -8.75 1.89 -11.73
N VAL A 100 -9.66 2.72 -11.17
CA VAL A 100 -9.34 4.08 -10.71
C VAL A 100 -8.25 4.09 -9.64
N ILE A 101 -8.27 3.13 -8.70
CA ILE A 101 -7.22 2.98 -7.68
C ILE A 101 -5.89 2.61 -8.33
N HIS A 102 -5.88 1.65 -9.26
CA HIS A 102 -4.66 1.25 -9.97
C HIS A 102 -4.06 2.39 -10.79
N GLU A 103 -4.89 3.14 -11.51
CA GLU A 103 -4.44 4.27 -12.31
C GLU A 103 -3.94 5.43 -11.44
N THR A 104 -4.54 5.61 -10.27
CA THR A 104 -4.03 6.55 -9.26
C THR A 104 -2.64 6.15 -8.79
N LEU A 105 -2.39 4.87 -8.52
CA LEU A 105 -1.07 4.37 -8.10
C LEU A 105 -0.03 4.48 -9.21
N HIS A 106 -0.44 4.24 -10.46
CA HIS A 106 0.41 4.38 -11.65
C HIS A 106 0.93 5.83 -11.77
N ILE A 107 0.02 6.81 -11.81
CA ILE A 107 0.36 8.23 -12.02
C ILE A 107 1.02 8.87 -10.80
N SER A 108 0.52 8.63 -9.60
CA SER A 108 0.99 9.32 -8.39
C SER A 108 2.33 8.80 -7.87
N SER A 109 2.65 7.51 -8.11
CA SER A 109 3.84 6.83 -7.60
C SER A 109 4.21 7.25 -6.16
N PRO A 110 3.37 6.96 -5.15
CA PRO A 110 3.46 7.51 -3.79
C PRO A 110 4.77 7.22 -3.04
N ALA A 111 5.44 6.12 -3.40
CA ALA A 111 6.76 5.76 -2.92
C ALA A 111 7.73 5.74 -4.11
N PRO A 112 8.16 6.90 -4.65
CA PRO A 112 9.00 6.95 -5.85
C PRO A 112 10.47 6.59 -5.54
N GLY A 113 10.80 6.38 -4.26
CA GLY A 113 12.14 6.07 -3.79
C GLY A 113 12.63 4.69 -4.19
N ILE A 114 13.95 4.56 -4.16
CA ILE A 114 14.69 3.34 -4.49
C ILE A 114 14.86 2.52 -3.20
N LEU A 115 13.94 1.57 -2.95
CA LEU A 115 14.08 0.59 -1.87
C LEU A 115 15.16 -0.43 -2.24
N THR A 116 16.40 -0.08 -1.94
CA THR A 116 17.59 -0.83 -2.35
C THR A 116 17.62 -2.24 -1.73
N ARG A 117 18.10 -3.21 -2.50
CA ARG A 117 18.52 -4.53 -2.05
C ARG A 117 20.04 -4.63 -2.21
N LEU A 118 20.72 -5.13 -1.18
CA LEU A 118 22.14 -5.42 -1.26
C LEU A 118 22.34 -6.83 -1.80
N VAL A 119 23.20 -6.99 -2.79
CA VAL A 119 23.54 -8.32 -3.32
C VAL A 119 24.30 -9.11 -2.26
N PRO A 120 23.87 -10.36 -1.96
CA PRO A 120 24.47 -11.16 -0.91
C PRO A 120 25.91 -11.55 -1.23
N SER A 121 26.62 -12.02 -0.20
CA SER A 121 27.96 -12.61 -0.35
C SER A 121 27.98 -13.72 -1.40
N GLY A 122 29.01 -13.73 -2.24
CA GLY A 122 29.12 -14.65 -3.39
C GLY A 122 28.49 -14.12 -4.68
N GLY A 123 27.79 -12.97 -4.63
CA GLY A 123 27.12 -12.39 -5.80
C GLY A 123 25.84 -13.13 -6.18
N THR A 124 25.13 -12.62 -7.18
CA THR A 124 23.93 -13.28 -7.72
C THR A 124 23.84 -13.08 -9.24
N ARG A 125 23.04 -13.89 -9.93
CA ARG A 125 22.75 -13.71 -11.35
C ARG A 125 21.34 -13.19 -11.57
N TYR A 126 21.20 -12.14 -12.37
CA TYR A 126 19.94 -11.65 -12.89
C TYR A 126 19.94 -11.77 -14.41
N GLY A 127 19.25 -12.79 -14.92
CA GLY A 127 19.33 -13.19 -16.33
C GLY A 127 20.79 -13.49 -16.74
N ASN A 128 21.28 -12.72 -17.72
CA ASN A 128 22.64 -12.86 -18.24
C ASN A 128 23.69 -12.04 -17.48
N HIS A 129 23.29 -11.24 -16.49
CA HIS A 129 24.19 -10.37 -15.74
C HIS A 129 24.57 -11.00 -14.40
N PHE A 130 25.87 -11.05 -14.10
CA PHE A 130 26.36 -11.35 -12.77
C PHE A 130 26.50 -10.04 -11.98
N LEU A 131 25.87 -10.01 -10.82
CA LEU A 131 25.90 -8.91 -9.88
C LEU A 131 26.87 -9.28 -8.74
N PRO A 132 27.98 -8.54 -8.56
CA PRO A 132 28.92 -8.79 -7.48
C PRO A 132 28.29 -8.56 -6.10
N ALA A 133 28.83 -9.24 -5.09
CA ALA A 133 28.51 -8.97 -3.69
C ALA A 133 28.66 -7.47 -3.37
N ASP A 134 27.86 -6.99 -2.42
CA ASP A 134 27.83 -5.60 -1.95
C ASP A 134 27.37 -4.57 -3.01
N THR A 135 26.86 -5.03 -4.15
CA THR A 135 26.19 -4.16 -5.12
C THR A 135 24.81 -3.77 -4.62
N SER A 136 24.52 -2.47 -4.57
CA SER A 136 23.18 -1.94 -4.31
C SER A 136 22.33 -1.95 -5.58
N VAL A 137 21.19 -2.64 -5.53
CA VAL A 137 20.26 -2.78 -6.66
C VAL A 137 18.89 -2.24 -6.28
N SER A 138 18.23 -1.55 -7.20
CA SER A 138 16.84 -1.13 -7.04
C SER A 138 16.13 -0.97 -8.36
N THR A 139 14.82 -0.84 -8.29
CA THR A 139 13.94 -0.48 -9.41
C THR A 139 13.54 0.99 -9.31
N ALA A 140 13.35 1.64 -10.45
CA ALA A 140 12.76 2.96 -10.54
C ALA A 140 11.32 2.83 -11.08
N GLN A 141 10.37 2.56 -10.18
CA GLN A 141 8.98 2.27 -10.55
C GLN A 141 8.36 3.38 -11.41
N ARG A 142 8.64 4.64 -11.08
CA ARG A 142 8.18 5.79 -11.85
C ARG A 142 8.65 5.78 -13.31
N LEU A 143 9.88 5.33 -13.58
CA LEU A 143 10.37 5.24 -14.97
C LEU A 143 9.65 4.15 -15.76
N ILE A 144 9.30 3.04 -15.10
CA ILE A 144 8.53 1.95 -15.72
C ILE A 144 7.10 2.43 -16.02
N HIS A 145 6.46 3.10 -15.06
CA HIS A 145 5.11 3.64 -15.21
C HIS A 145 5.05 4.72 -16.31
N TYR A 146 6.11 5.50 -16.48
CA TYR A 146 6.17 6.57 -17.49
C TYR A 146 6.75 6.11 -18.85
N ASP A 147 6.98 4.81 -19.04
CA ASP A 147 7.46 4.27 -20.31
C ASP A 147 6.30 4.17 -21.32
N PRO A 148 6.29 4.97 -22.40
CA PRO A 148 5.21 4.96 -23.39
C PRO A 148 5.11 3.66 -24.20
N THR A 149 6.13 2.79 -24.12
CA THR A 149 6.09 1.46 -24.74
C THR A 149 5.30 0.45 -23.90
N LEU A 150 5.11 0.72 -22.61
CA LEU A 150 4.34 -0.10 -21.67
C LEU A 150 2.97 0.52 -21.38
N PHE A 151 2.92 1.84 -21.22
CA PHE A 151 1.72 2.62 -20.91
C PHE A 151 1.53 3.69 -21.98
N PRO A 152 0.71 3.46 -23.01
CA PRO A 152 0.37 4.49 -23.98
C PRO A 152 -0.23 5.72 -23.26
N GLU A 153 0.27 6.91 -23.58
CA GLU A 153 -0.12 8.16 -22.89
C GLU A 153 0.06 8.13 -21.35
N PRO A 154 1.28 7.89 -20.85
CA PRO A 154 1.50 7.60 -19.43
C PRO A 154 1.22 8.77 -18.46
N GLU A 155 0.97 9.96 -18.99
CA GLU A 155 0.61 11.16 -18.23
C GLU A 155 -0.91 11.41 -18.19
N THR A 156 -1.68 10.68 -18.99
CA THR A 156 -3.13 10.78 -19.06
C THR A 156 -3.76 9.81 -18.08
N PHE A 157 -4.67 10.30 -17.22
CA PHE A 157 -5.39 9.45 -16.27
C PHE A 157 -6.51 8.68 -16.97
N MET A 158 -6.28 7.41 -17.27
CA MET A 158 -7.18 6.53 -18.02
C MET A 158 -7.43 5.21 -17.29
N PRO A 159 -8.47 5.14 -16.43
CA PRO A 159 -8.81 3.90 -15.73
C PRO A 159 -9.34 2.75 -16.60
N GLU A 160 -9.51 2.91 -17.92
CA GLU A 160 -10.05 1.88 -18.82
C GLU A 160 -8.97 0.97 -19.42
#